data_AF-A0A1X0QMD1-F1
#
_entry.id   AF-A0A1X0QMD1-F1
#
_cell.length_a   1.000
_cell.length_b   1.000
_cell.length_c   1.000
_cell.angle_alpha   90.00
_cell.angle_beta   90.00
_cell.angle_gamma   90.00
#
_symmetry.space_group_name_H-M   'P 1'
#
loop_
_entity.id
_entity.type
_entity.pdbx_description
1 polymer ?
#
loop_
_entity_poly.entity_id
_entity_poly.type
_entity_poly.pdbx_seq_one_letter_code
_entity_poly.pdbx_strand_id
1 'polypeptide(L)'
;MIVGWGTIDSLPLDKLQQKTLLLVTMATMWRPRSDIGKLQFRDVHFQYDTTGTLVGTTVIARSPKESESKSSKLGALNSKELCPVYHLWYFCESTKHLRYHLAEDHTLFLGNILDDKVKSISPITVANWIK
;
A
#
# COMPACT_ATOMS: atom_id res chain seq x y z
N MET A 1 -7.72 -16.94 5.06
CA MET A 1 -6.27 -16.84 5.40
C MET A 1 -5.55 -16.19 4.23
N ILE A 2 -4.72 -15.16 4.45
CA ILE A 2 -4.03 -14.39 3.37
C ILE A 2 -3.19 -15.29 2.45
N VAL A 3 -2.64 -16.37 3.00
CA VAL A 3 -1.85 -17.39 2.29
C VAL A 3 -2.64 -18.07 1.16
N GLY A 4 -3.97 -18.16 1.28
CA GLY A 4 -4.83 -18.82 0.29
C GLY A 4 -5.26 -17.95 -0.88
N TRP A 5 -4.78 -16.71 -0.98
CA TRP A 5 -5.23 -15.76 -2.01
C TRP A 5 -4.52 -15.96 -3.35
N GLY A 6 -3.54 -16.85 -3.44
CA GLY A 6 -2.76 -17.06 -4.65
C GLY A 6 -1.57 -16.10 -4.78
N THR A 7 -0.83 -16.29 -5.87
CA THR A 7 0.42 -15.57 -6.13
C THR A 7 0.13 -14.13 -6.56
N ILE A 8 1.02 -13.23 -6.17
CA ILE A 8 0.82 -11.79 -6.35
C ILE A 8 0.59 -11.35 -7.81
N ASP A 9 1.26 -12.02 -8.75
CA ASP A 9 1.22 -11.80 -10.19
C ASP A 9 -0.08 -12.27 -10.85
N SER A 10 -0.80 -13.21 -10.23
CA SER A 10 -2.09 -13.72 -10.71
C SER A 10 -3.29 -13.00 -10.10
N LEU A 11 -3.08 -12.12 -9.12
CA LEU A 11 -4.17 -11.45 -8.40
C LEU A 11 -4.78 -10.32 -9.23
N PRO A 12 -6.13 -10.29 -9.34
CA PRO A 12 -6.84 -9.10 -9.84
C PRO A 12 -6.49 -7.85 -9.02
N LEU A 13 -6.50 -6.67 -9.65
CA LEU A 13 -6.03 -5.42 -9.02
C LEU A 13 -6.76 -5.08 -7.71
N ASP A 14 -8.06 -5.33 -7.60
CA ASP A 14 -8.84 -5.13 -6.38
C ASP A 14 -8.38 -6.06 -5.24
N LYS A 15 -8.08 -7.32 -5.56
CA LYS A 15 -7.55 -8.31 -4.61
C LYS A 15 -6.11 -8.02 -4.23
N LEU A 16 -5.28 -7.63 -5.19
CA LEU A 16 -3.92 -7.16 -4.95
C LEU A 16 -3.92 -5.98 -3.98
N GLN A 17 -4.82 -5.01 -4.21
CA GLN A 17 -4.99 -3.86 -3.33
C GLN A 17 -5.38 -4.27 -1.91
N GLN A 18 -6.40 -5.12 -1.76
CA GLN A 18 -6.86 -5.59 -0.45
C GLN A 18 -5.76 -6.36 0.30
N LYS A 19 -5.05 -7.27 -0.37
CA LYS A 19 -3.94 -8.03 0.22
C LYS A 19 -2.81 -7.11 0.65
N THR A 20 -2.42 -6.16 -0.20
CA THR A 20 -1.37 -5.16 0.10
C THR A 20 -1.75 -4.31 1.31
N LEU A 21 -2.98 -3.81 1.33
CA LEU A 21 -3.52 -3.00 2.42
C LEU A 21 -3.49 -3.74 3.75
N LEU A 22 -3.87 -5.02 3.76
CA LEU A 22 -3.83 -5.85 4.96
C LEU A 22 -2.39 -6.12 5.44
N LEU A 23 -1.49 -6.52 4.52
CA LEU A 23 -0.09 -6.80 4.85
C LEU A 23 0.64 -5.55 5.37
N VAL A 24 0.46 -4.40 4.74
CA VAL A 24 1.06 -3.13 5.19
C VAL A 24 0.51 -2.73 6.54
N THR A 25 -0.81 -2.87 6.76
CA THR A 25 -1.42 -2.59 8.06
C THR A 25 -0.84 -3.47 9.16
N MET A 26 -0.70 -4.77 8.92
CA MET A 26 -0.09 -5.70 9.88
C MET A 26 1.39 -5.41 10.12
N ALA A 27 2.16 -5.11 9.07
CA ALA A 27 3.59 -4.86 9.19
C ALA A 27 3.92 -3.56 9.92
N THR A 28 3.08 -2.55 9.76
CA THR A 28 3.25 -1.23 10.40
C THR A 28 2.55 -1.12 11.75
N MET A 29 1.55 -1.99 12.00
CA MET A 29 0.59 -1.87 13.11
C MET A 29 -0.12 -0.50 13.14
N TRP A 30 -0.24 0.15 11.98
CA TRP A 30 -0.87 1.46 11.87
C TRP A 30 -2.40 1.35 11.84
N ARG A 31 -3.07 2.40 12.31
CA ARG A 31 -4.54 2.39 12.37
C ARG A 31 -5.11 2.42 10.95
N PRO A 32 -6.00 1.48 10.58
CA PRO A 32 -6.59 1.40 9.24
C PRO A 32 -7.16 2.73 8.76
N ARG A 33 -7.94 3.41 9.60
CA ARG A 33 -8.65 4.63 9.22
C ARG A 33 -7.75 5.86 9.18
N SER A 34 -7.05 6.17 10.26
CA SER A 34 -6.36 7.46 10.40
C SER A 34 -5.00 7.51 9.72
N ASP A 35 -4.34 6.37 9.59
CA ASP A 35 -2.96 6.28 9.11
C ASP A 35 -2.96 5.67 7.72
N ILE A 36 -3.37 4.41 7.58
CA ILE A 36 -3.36 3.69 6.30
C ILE A 36 -4.31 4.33 5.28
N GLY A 37 -5.51 4.71 5.72
CA GLY A 37 -6.51 5.36 4.87
C GLY A 37 -6.15 6.78 4.42
N LYS A 38 -5.08 7.37 4.98
CA LYS A 38 -4.56 8.69 4.59
C LYS A 38 -3.15 8.64 4.02
N LEU A 39 -2.50 7.47 4.01
CA LEU A 39 -1.17 7.28 3.45
C LEU A 39 -1.19 7.70 1.99
N GLN A 40 -0.27 8.56 1.57
CA GLN A 40 -0.21 9.08 0.21
C GLN A 40 0.72 8.23 -0.65
N PHE A 41 0.48 8.21 -1.96
CA PHE A 41 1.33 7.46 -2.89
C PHE A 41 2.78 7.94 -2.86
N ARG A 42 2.99 9.26 -2.82
CA ARG A 42 4.31 9.90 -2.73
C ARG A 42 5.08 9.61 -1.43
N ASP A 43 4.42 9.05 -0.42
CA ASP A 43 5.02 8.80 0.89
C ASP A 43 5.57 7.38 1.05
N VAL A 44 5.64 6.63 -0.05
CA VAL A 44 6.22 5.30 -0.14
C VAL A 44 7.56 5.37 -0.85
N HIS A 45 8.64 5.04 -0.14
CA HIS A 45 10.01 5.14 -0.64
C HIS A 45 10.66 3.75 -0.63
N PHE A 46 10.80 3.14 -1.79
CA PHE A 46 11.44 1.84 -1.94
C PHE A 46 12.97 1.94 -1.82
N GLN A 47 13.56 0.93 -1.20
CA GLN A 47 15.00 0.80 -1.01
C GLN A 47 15.49 -0.39 -1.81
N TYR A 48 16.56 -0.17 -2.58
CA TYR A 48 17.22 -1.17 -3.39
C TYR A 48 18.68 -1.32 -2.95
N ASP A 49 19.22 -2.52 -3.04
CA ASP A 49 20.65 -2.75 -2.83
C ASP A 49 21.48 -2.35 -4.07
N THR A 50 22.79 -2.57 -4.00
CA THR A 50 23.74 -2.26 -5.09
C THR A 50 23.50 -3.08 -6.36
N THR A 51 22.73 -4.17 -6.28
CA THR A 51 22.35 -5.01 -7.42
C THR A 51 21.01 -4.60 -8.04
N GLY A 52 20.32 -3.62 -7.44
CA GLY A 52 18.97 -3.22 -7.85
C GLY A 52 17.87 -4.11 -7.27
N THR A 53 18.19 -4.98 -6.31
CA THR A 53 17.20 -5.85 -5.66
C THR A 53 16.43 -5.06 -4.61
N LEU A 54 15.11 -5.18 -4.59
CA LEU A 54 14.25 -4.55 -3.58
C LEU A 54 14.51 -5.15 -2.19
N VAL A 55 15.07 -4.35 -1.28
CA VAL A 55 15.44 -4.78 0.08
C VAL A 55 14.56 -4.19 1.18
N GLY A 56 13.79 -3.15 0.88
CA GLY A 56 12.95 -2.52 1.88
C GLY A 56 12.07 -1.39 1.35
N THR A 57 11.31 -0.80 2.26
CA THR A 57 10.55 0.42 2.01
C THR A 57 10.44 1.26 3.27
N THR A 58 10.44 2.58 3.10
CA THR A 58 10.03 3.52 4.14
C THR A 58 8.66 4.06 3.77
N VAL A 59 7.69 3.93 4.68
CA VAL A 59 6.36 4.53 4.56
C VAL A 59 6.20 5.66 5.56
N ILE A 60 5.61 6.79 5.14
CA ILE A 60 5.47 8.00 5.95
C ILE A 60 4.00 8.38 6.07
N ALA A 61 3.48 8.48 7.29
CA ALA A 61 2.19 9.11 7.56
C ALA A 61 2.42 10.57 7.90
N ARG A 62 2.12 11.49 6.97
CA ARG A 62 2.34 12.94 7.14
C ARG A 62 1.41 13.61 8.14
N SER A 63 0.14 13.21 8.17
CA SER A 63 -0.89 13.86 9.00
C SER A 63 -1.72 12.82 9.76
N PRO A 64 -1.11 12.03 10.66
CA PRO A 64 -1.85 11.13 11.52
C PRO A 64 -2.75 11.95 12.45
N LYS A 65 -3.90 11.39 12.86
CA LYS A 65 -4.96 12.12 13.58
C LYS A 65 -4.52 12.71 14.93
N GLU A 66 -3.49 12.13 15.57
CA GLU A 66 -3.16 12.35 16.98
C GLU A 66 -1.67 12.64 17.21
N SER A 67 -0.87 12.92 16.17
CA SER A 67 0.58 13.00 16.28
C SER A 67 1.20 13.81 15.13
N GLU A 68 2.45 14.25 15.31
CA GLU A 68 3.31 14.66 14.20
C GLU A 68 3.53 13.51 13.20
N SER A 69 4.12 13.82 12.04
CA SER A 69 4.38 12.81 11.02
C SER A 69 5.17 11.62 11.59
N LYS A 70 4.74 10.39 11.27
CA LYS A 70 5.43 9.16 11.68
C LYS A 70 5.88 8.34 10.48
N SER A 71 6.91 7.53 10.66
CA SER A 71 7.41 6.65 9.60
C SER A 71 7.66 5.23 10.09
N SER A 72 7.63 4.28 9.16
CA SER A 72 8.00 2.88 9.41
C SER A 72 8.94 2.40 8.30
N LYS A 73 10.04 1.76 8.70
CA LYS A 73 10.99 1.12 7.79
C LYS A 73 10.71 -0.38 7.81
N LEU A 74 10.38 -0.94 6.67
CA LEU A 74 10.07 -2.35 6.51
C LEU A 74 11.16 -3.01 5.66
N GLY A 75 11.74 -4.09 6.16
CA GLY A 75 12.63 -4.95 5.38
C GLY A 75 11.85 -5.92 4.50
N ALA A 76 12.37 -6.23 3.32
CA ALA A 76 11.79 -7.25 2.46
C ALA A 76 11.92 -8.63 3.13
N LEU A 77 10.83 -9.39 3.14
CA LEU A 77 10.81 -10.77 3.62
C LEU A 77 11.18 -11.73 2.48
N ASN A 78 11.83 -12.85 2.82
CA ASN A 78 12.17 -13.91 1.86
C ASN A 78 10.92 -14.51 1.19
N SER A 79 9.81 -14.62 1.94
CA SER A 79 8.54 -15.10 1.40
C SER A 79 7.80 -13.96 0.70
N LYS A 80 7.90 -13.89 -0.63
CA LYS A 80 7.22 -12.88 -1.46
C LYS A 80 5.72 -12.82 -1.20
N GLU A 81 5.07 -13.97 -0.96
CA GLU A 81 3.62 -14.08 -0.76
C GLU A 81 3.09 -13.38 0.49
N LEU A 82 3.93 -13.21 1.49
CA LEU A 82 3.59 -12.50 2.73
C LEU A 82 4.43 -11.23 2.91
N CYS A 83 5.28 -10.90 1.94
CA CYS A 83 6.17 -9.75 2.02
C CYS A 83 5.37 -8.45 1.78
N PRO A 84 5.18 -7.60 2.80
CA PRO A 84 4.47 -6.33 2.64
C PRO A 84 5.21 -5.40 1.69
N VAL A 85 6.56 -5.45 1.69
CA VAL A 85 7.41 -4.63 0.81
C VAL A 85 7.20 -5.01 -0.66
N TYR A 86 7.22 -6.31 -0.97
CA TYR A 86 7.03 -6.78 -2.34
C TYR A 86 5.60 -6.52 -2.83
N HIS A 87 4.61 -6.72 -1.96
CA HIS A 87 3.21 -6.42 -2.28
C HIS A 87 2.99 -4.94 -2.57
N LEU A 88 3.54 -4.08 -1.70
CA LEU A 88 3.44 -2.64 -1.87
C LEU A 88 4.13 -2.17 -3.15
N TRP A 89 5.33 -2.67 -3.42
CA TRP A 89 6.06 -2.38 -4.66
C TRP A 89 5.26 -2.78 -5.90
N TYR A 90 4.83 -4.04 -5.97
CA TYR A 90 4.11 -4.55 -7.13
C TYR A 90 2.77 -3.83 -7.35
N PHE A 91 2.05 -3.51 -6.26
CA PHE A 91 0.84 -2.71 -6.33
C PHE A 91 1.11 -1.29 -6.84
N CYS A 92 2.15 -0.63 -6.35
CA CYS A 92 2.54 0.70 -6.82
C CYS A 92 2.86 0.66 -8.32
N GLU A 93 3.71 -0.27 -8.77
CA GLU A 93 4.05 -0.45 -10.19
C GLU A 93 2.81 -0.71 -11.05
N SER A 94 1.97 -1.67 -10.64
CA SER A 94 0.78 -2.08 -11.38
C SER A 94 -0.28 -0.98 -11.48
N THR A 95 -0.28 -0.01 -10.57
CA THR A 95 -1.25 1.09 -10.54
C THR A 95 -0.68 2.43 -11.02
N LYS A 96 0.59 2.50 -11.45
CA LYS A 96 1.20 3.76 -11.93
C LYS A 96 0.37 4.44 -13.02
N HIS A 97 -0.09 3.66 -14.01
CA HIS A 97 -0.88 4.15 -15.13
C HIS A 97 -2.25 4.72 -14.74
N LEU A 98 -2.80 4.31 -13.58
CA LEU A 98 -4.09 4.80 -13.09
C LEU A 98 -4.00 6.15 -12.36
N ARG A 99 -2.79 6.61 -12.04
CA ARG A 99 -2.55 7.74 -11.14
C ARG A 99 -2.25 9.06 -11.83
N TYR A 100 -2.07 9.06 -13.15
CA TYR A 100 -1.61 10.24 -13.91
C TYR A 100 -2.52 11.47 -13.80
N HIS A 101 -3.81 11.28 -13.57
CA HIS A 101 -4.80 12.35 -13.41
C HIS A 101 -5.08 12.72 -11.95
N LEU A 102 -4.49 11.99 -10.99
CA LEU A 102 -4.72 12.24 -9.58
C LEU A 102 -3.80 13.36 -9.07
N ALA A 103 -4.26 14.10 -8.08
CA ALA A 103 -3.45 15.11 -7.40
C ALA A 103 -2.20 14.47 -6.77
N GLU A 104 -1.12 15.23 -6.59
CA GLU A 104 0.14 14.71 -6.02
C GLU A 104 -0.04 14.08 -4.62
N ASP A 105 -1.00 14.59 -3.86
CA ASP A 105 -1.31 14.20 -2.48
C ASP A 105 -2.40 13.11 -2.39
N HIS A 106 -2.74 12.46 -3.51
CA HIS A 106 -3.71 11.37 -3.53
C HIS A 106 -3.27 10.19 -2.65
N THR A 107 -4.26 9.44 -2.16
CA THR A 107 -3.99 8.31 -1.28
C THR A 107 -3.33 7.14 -2.02
N LEU A 108 -2.50 6.39 -1.30
CA LEU A 108 -1.82 5.21 -1.81
C LEU A 108 -2.83 4.19 -2.36
N PHE A 109 -3.88 3.91 -1.60
CA PHE A 109 -4.95 3.01 -2.02
C PHE A 109 -6.05 3.75 -2.77
N LEU A 110 -6.65 3.09 -3.75
CA LEU A 110 -7.52 3.69 -4.73
C LEU A 110 -8.97 3.21 -4.53
N GLY A 111 -9.91 4.15 -4.59
CA GLY A 111 -11.32 3.87 -4.79
C GLY A 111 -11.60 3.70 -6.28
N ASN A 112 -12.58 2.85 -6.60
CA ASN A 112 -13.00 2.59 -7.98
C ASN A 112 -11.84 2.09 -8.88
N ILE A 113 -10.96 1.25 -8.32
CA ILE A 113 -9.72 0.79 -9.00
C ILE A 113 -9.98 -0.03 -10.28
N LEU A 114 -11.20 -0.57 -10.44
CA LEU A 114 -11.61 -1.32 -11.63
C LEU A 114 -12.37 -0.46 -12.65
N ASP A 115 -12.64 0.81 -12.33
CA ASP A 115 -13.40 1.72 -13.18
C ASP A 115 -12.45 2.74 -13.85
N ASP A 116 -12.91 3.38 -14.93
CA ASP A 116 -12.13 4.41 -15.65
C ASP A 116 -11.85 5.67 -14.79
N LYS A 117 -12.70 5.93 -13.80
CA LYS A 117 -12.62 7.11 -12.91
C LYS A 117 -12.12 6.73 -11.53
N VAL A 118 -10.84 6.40 -11.47
CA VAL A 118 -10.11 6.12 -10.24
C VAL A 118 -10.04 7.38 -9.37
N LYS A 119 -10.08 7.20 -8.04
CA LYS A 119 -9.97 8.29 -7.06
C LYS A 119 -9.24 7.83 -5.81
N SER A 120 -8.85 8.77 -4.95
CA SER A 120 -8.40 8.46 -3.59
C SER A 120 -9.46 7.64 -2.84
N ILE A 121 -9.05 6.54 -2.21
CA ILE A 121 -9.96 5.77 -1.36
C ILE A 121 -10.40 6.60 -0.15
N SER A 122 -11.63 6.38 0.33
CA SER A 122 -12.06 6.97 1.59
C SER A 122 -11.44 6.23 2.79
N PRO A 123 -11.01 6.94 3.85
CA PRO A 123 -10.52 6.30 5.08
C PRO A 123 -11.51 5.30 5.72
N ILE A 124 -12.81 5.54 5.56
CA ILE A 124 -13.87 4.68 6.10
C ILE A 124 -13.90 3.35 5.32
N THR A 125 -13.73 3.41 3.99
CA THR A 125 -13.66 2.20 3.15
C THR A 125 -12.48 1.32 3.57
N VAL A 126 -11.30 1.91 3.79
CA VAL A 126 -10.12 1.18 4.28
C VAL A 126 -10.40 0.50 5.62
N ALA A 127 -11.02 1.22 6.56
CA ALA A 127 -11.38 0.66 7.85
C ALA A 127 -12.36 -0.50 7.75
N ASN A 128 -13.28 -0.48 6.78
CA ASN A 128 -14.25 -1.54 6.56
C ASN A 128 -13.62 -2.79 5.92
N TRP A 129 -12.51 -2.67 5.18
CA TRP A 129 -11.84 -3.81 4.55
C TRP A 129 -10.94 -4.60 5.50
N ILE A 130 -10.54 -4.02 6.65
CA ILE A 130 -9.65 -4.64 7.65
C ILE A 130 -10.44 -5.13 8.87
N LYS A 131 -11.78 -5.13 8.82
CA LYS A 131 -12.62 -5.66 9.90
C LYS A 131 -12.52 -7.16 10.06
#